data_AF-A0A7C4GVE7-F1
#
_entry.id   AF-A0A7C4GVE7-F1
#
_cell.length_a   1.000
_cell.length_b   1.000
_cell.length_c   1.000
_cell.angle_alpha   90.00
_cell.angle_beta   90.00
_cell.angle_gamma   90.00
#
_symmetry.space_group_name_H-M   'P 1'
#
loop_
_entity.id
_entity.type
_entity.pdbx_description
1 polymer ?
#
loop_
_entity_poly.entity_id
_entity_poly.type
_entity_poly.pdbx_seq_one_letter_code
_entity_poly.pdbx_strand_id
1 'polypeptide(L)'
;MTQMGGSLLKQRIAYFSMEIALSNDIHTYSGGLGVLAGDTIRSSADLNIPLVAVTLISKKGYFRQELTCDGRQIEHPDPWDPSRFMQQLPEEVTVQIEGRNVHIKAWLYTVKSPIGGSVPVYFLDTDVEGNSPEDREITSFLYGGDERYRIKQEIVLGIGGVRMLEKLRIDVRKYHMNEGHSSFLALELLRKHEMNVDKVRNMCIFTTHTPVEAGHDKFSYNLVQEVLGEFIPFSVLRSLGGHDRLNMTLLALNLSNYINGVAKRHKMISEEMFPSYEIHAITNRIHSYTWTCESFKRLYDKYLPGWAHEPE
;
A
#
# COMPACT_ATOMS: atom_id res chain seq x y z
N MET A 1 -24.51 -17.67 -12.48
CA MET A 1 -23.05 -17.58 -12.70
C MET A 1 -22.81 -17.07 -14.11
N THR A 2 -22.80 -15.76 -14.27
CA THR A 2 -22.52 -15.11 -15.56
C THR A 2 -21.04 -15.29 -15.85
N GLN A 3 -20.70 -15.83 -17.03
CA GLN A 3 -19.32 -15.89 -17.53
C GLN A 3 -18.72 -14.47 -17.57
N MET A 4 -18.01 -14.06 -16.52
CA MET A 4 -17.07 -12.96 -16.63
C MET A 4 -15.97 -13.44 -17.59
N GLY A 5 -15.97 -12.90 -18.80
CA GLY A 5 -15.14 -13.36 -19.92
C GLY A 5 -13.67 -13.54 -19.55
N GLY A 6 -13.05 -14.61 -20.03
CA GLY A 6 -11.68 -15.03 -19.68
C GLY A 6 -10.55 -14.02 -19.94
N SER A 7 -10.86 -12.85 -20.52
CA SER A 7 -9.96 -11.69 -20.60
C SER A 7 -9.86 -10.92 -19.28
N LEU A 8 -10.94 -10.87 -18.48
CA LEU A 8 -10.99 -10.13 -17.21
C LEU A 8 -10.19 -10.83 -16.10
N LEU A 9 -10.09 -12.16 -16.14
CA LEU A 9 -9.31 -12.96 -15.20
C LEU A 9 -7.79 -12.87 -15.42
N LYS A 10 -7.35 -12.38 -16.59
CA LYS A 10 -5.92 -12.12 -16.86
C LYS A 10 -5.45 -10.80 -16.26
N GLN A 11 -6.36 -9.82 -16.16
CA GLN A 11 -6.05 -8.49 -15.67
C GLN A 11 -6.13 -8.45 -14.13
N ARG A 12 -5.09 -7.91 -13.51
CA ARG A 12 -4.95 -7.84 -12.06
C ARG A 12 -5.43 -6.51 -11.49
N ILE A 13 -5.85 -6.54 -10.24
CA ILE A 13 -5.97 -5.36 -9.37
C ILE A 13 -4.68 -5.28 -8.58
N ALA A 14 -3.97 -4.15 -8.65
CA ALA A 14 -2.78 -3.92 -7.85
C ALA A 14 -3.12 -3.08 -6.62
N TYR A 15 -3.00 -3.67 -5.44
CA TYR A 15 -3.31 -3.04 -4.16
C TYR A 15 -2.02 -2.56 -3.49
N PHE A 16 -1.89 -1.25 -3.33
CA PHE A 16 -0.71 -0.61 -2.77
C PHE A 16 -1.00 -0.15 -1.35
N SER A 17 -0.14 -0.53 -0.41
CA SER A 17 -0.22 -0.05 0.97
C SER A 17 1.16 0.09 1.59
N MET A 18 1.32 1.09 2.46
CA MET A 18 2.56 1.30 3.22
C MET A 18 2.79 0.17 4.23
N GLU A 19 1.72 -0.46 4.73
CA GLU A 19 1.80 -1.58 5.67
C GLU A 19 0.86 -2.73 5.30
N ILE A 20 1.30 -3.95 5.58
CA ILE A 20 0.49 -5.18 5.41
C ILE A 20 0.79 -6.16 6.55
N ALA A 21 -0.24 -6.57 7.28
CA ALA A 21 -0.13 -7.55 8.36
C ALA A 21 -0.39 -8.98 7.85
N LEU A 22 0.67 -9.73 7.59
CA LEU A 22 0.58 -11.12 7.10
C LEU A 22 0.75 -12.16 8.20
N SER A 23 1.76 -11.98 9.05
CA SER A 23 2.11 -12.81 10.20
C SER A 23 2.81 -11.94 11.23
N ASN A 24 2.83 -12.36 12.50
CA ASN A 24 3.56 -11.65 13.55
C ASN A 24 5.08 -11.65 13.32
N ASP A 25 5.61 -12.65 12.60
CA ASP A 25 7.05 -12.73 12.28
C ASP A 25 7.46 -11.96 11.01
N ILE A 26 6.49 -11.31 10.34
CA ILE A 26 6.70 -10.45 9.18
C ILE A 26 6.41 -9.01 9.62
N HIS A 27 7.45 -8.26 9.98
CA HIS A 27 7.34 -6.99 10.69
C HIS A 27 7.01 -5.81 9.76
N THR A 28 6.01 -5.95 8.90
CA THR A 28 5.66 -4.97 7.85
C THR A 28 4.40 -4.15 8.16
N TYR A 29 4.01 -4.07 9.43
CA TYR A 29 2.85 -3.30 9.85
C TYR A 29 2.98 -2.75 11.28
N SER A 30 2.20 -1.70 11.55
CA SER A 30 2.14 -1.00 12.84
C SER A 30 0.74 -0.99 13.44
N GLY A 31 -0.32 -0.96 12.61
CA GLY A 31 -1.66 -0.76 13.11
C GLY A 31 -2.80 -1.27 12.22
N GLY A 32 -3.95 -0.60 12.36
CA GLY A 32 -5.21 -1.02 11.76
C GLY A 32 -5.23 -0.99 10.23
N LEU A 33 -4.46 -0.09 9.60
CA LEU A 33 -4.36 0.01 8.14
C LEU A 33 -3.76 -1.27 7.55
N GLY A 34 -2.70 -1.79 8.17
CA GLY A 34 -1.99 -2.99 7.77
C GLY A 34 -2.75 -4.26 8.11
N VAL A 35 -3.46 -4.28 9.25
CA VAL A 35 -4.39 -5.36 9.60
C VAL A 35 -5.50 -5.48 8.54
N LEU A 36 -6.12 -4.35 8.17
CA LEU A 36 -7.13 -4.33 7.12
C LEU A 36 -6.56 -4.76 5.76
N ALA A 37 -5.36 -4.28 5.40
CA ALA A 37 -4.69 -4.70 4.16
C ALA A 37 -4.46 -6.21 4.13
N GLY A 38 -3.98 -6.79 5.23
CA GLY A 38 -3.82 -8.23 5.37
C GLY A 38 -5.14 -8.99 5.22
N ASP A 39 -6.20 -8.53 5.87
CA ASP A 39 -7.53 -9.16 5.78
C ASP A 39 -8.17 -9.02 4.40
N THR A 40 -7.94 -7.90 3.73
CA THR A 40 -8.33 -7.68 2.33
C THR A 40 -7.64 -8.69 1.41
N ILE A 41 -6.33 -8.93 1.62
CA ILE A 41 -5.54 -9.88 0.84
C ILE A 41 -5.99 -11.33 1.09
N ARG A 42 -6.24 -11.71 2.36
CA ARG A 42 -6.75 -13.06 2.69
C ARG A 42 -8.13 -13.30 2.10
N SER A 43 -9.05 -12.34 2.27
CA SER A 43 -10.39 -12.44 1.69
C SER A 43 -10.34 -12.48 0.15
N SER A 44 -9.41 -11.75 -0.46
CA SER A 44 -9.17 -11.80 -1.91
C SER A 44 -8.66 -13.16 -2.36
N ALA A 45 -7.81 -13.81 -1.56
CA ALA A 45 -7.36 -15.18 -1.82
C ALA A 45 -8.53 -16.16 -1.71
N ASP A 46 -9.36 -16.08 -0.66
CA ASP A 46 -10.55 -16.92 -0.49
C ASP A 46 -11.53 -16.80 -1.66
N LEU A 47 -11.77 -15.57 -2.12
CA LEU A 47 -12.71 -15.27 -3.20
C LEU A 47 -12.11 -15.42 -4.61
N ASN A 48 -10.85 -15.86 -4.74
CA ASN A 48 -10.11 -15.94 -6.02
C ASN A 48 -10.13 -14.62 -6.81
N ILE A 49 -10.10 -13.48 -6.12
CA ILE A 49 -9.98 -12.17 -6.76
C ILE A 49 -8.57 -12.07 -7.39
N PRO A 50 -8.44 -11.61 -8.65
CA PRO A 50 -7.14 -11.47 -9.32
C PRO A 50 -6.36 -10.26 -8.77
N LEU A 51 -6.09 -10.25 -7.47
CA LEU A 51 -5.36 -9.19 -6.77
C LEU A 51 -3.87 -9.54 -6.71
N VAL A 52 -3.03 -8.51 -6.78
CA VAL A 52 -1.63 -8.52 -6.36
C VAL A 52 -1.43 -7.37 -5.38
N ALA A 53 -0.61 -7.55 -4.36
CA ALA A 53 -0.34 -6.49 -3.39
C ALA A 53 1.11 -6.00 -3.49
N VAL A 54 1.34 -4.72 -3.21
CA VAL A 54 2.65 -4.07 -3.21
C VAL A 54 2.81 -3.27 -1.93
N THR A 55 3.95 -3.46 -1.27
CA THR A 55 4.32 -2.74 -0.04
C THR A 55 5.84 -2.61 0.08
N LEU A 56 6.33 -1.97 1.14
CA LEU A 56 7.77 -1.89 1.45
C LEU A 56 8.17 -3.02 2.41
N ILE A 57 9.41 -3.51 2.30
CA ILE A 57 9.89 -4.62 3.14
C ILE A 57 10.08 -4.25 4.62
N SER A 58 10.29 -2.97 4.95
CA SER A 58 10.45 -2.47 6.33
C SER A 58 11.34 -3.39 7.19
N LYS A 59 12.61 -3.58 6.80
CA LYS A 59 13.52 -4.61 7.37
C LYS A 59 13.72 -4.53 8.89
N LYS A 60 13.55 -3.35 9.47
CA LYS A 60 13.71 -3.03 10.91
C LYS A 60 12.35 -2.82 11.61
N GLY A 61 11.25 -3.13 10.94
CA GLY A 61 9.90 -3.02 11.48
C GLY A 61 9.45 -1.59 11.74
N TYR A 62 8.41 -1.46 12.57
CA TYR A 62 8.01 -0.18 13.14
C TYR A 62 8.91 0.16 14.34
N PHE A 63 8.72 -0.55 15.45
CA PHE A 63 9.65 -0.66 16.57
C PHE A 63 9.23 -1.82 17.48
N ARG A 64 10.18 -2.33 18.26
CA ARG A 64 9.93 -3.25 19.38
C ARG A 64 9.83 -2.44 20.66
N GLN A 65 8.67 -2.54 21.31
CA GLN A 65 8.39 -1.83 22.56
C GLN A 65 9.03 -2.54 23.75
N GLU A 66 9.75 -1.78 24.58
CA GLU A 66 10.13 -2.17 25.94
C GLU A 66 9.50 -1.20 26.93
N LEU A 67 8.96 -1.73 28.03
CA LEU A 67 8.46 -0.94 29.15
C LEU A 67 9.43 -1.07 30.32
N THR A 68 9.96 0.05 30.78
CA THR A 68 10.82 0.09 31.98
C THR A 68 10.00 -0.20 33.24
N CYS A 69 10.68 -0.45 34.36
CA CYS A 69 10.03 -0.71 35.64
C CYS A 69 9.17 0.47 36.17
N ASP A 70 9.46 1.70 35.74
CA ASP A 70 8.67 2.91 35.99
C ASP A 70 7.57 3.17 34.96
N GLY A 71 7.37 2.26 33.98
CA GLY A 71 6.31 2.34 32.98
C GLY A 71 6.61 3.25 31.79
N ARG A 72 7.87 3.65 31.60
CA ARG A 72 8.30 4.44 30.45
C ARG A 72 8.55 3.52 29.24
N GLN A 73 8.09 3.96 28.06
CA GLN A 73 8.38 3.30 26.79
C GLN A 73 9.80 3.58 26.32
N ILE A 74 10.47 2.53 25.86
CA ILE A 74 11.71 2.56 25.07
C ILE A 74 11.43 1.84 23.75
N GLU A 75 11.89 2.43 22.66
CA GLU A 75 11.69 1.93 21.30
C GLU A 75 13.02 1.36 20.79
N HIS A 76 12.97 0.12 20.31
CA HIS A 76 14.11 -0.53 19.67
C HIS A 76 13.78 -0.85 18.22
N PRO A 77 14.78 -0.89 17.31
CA PRO A 77 14.59 -1.53 16.02
C PRO A 77 14.10 -2.98 16.19
N ASP A 78 13.24 -3.43 15.27
CA ASP A 78 12.68 -4.79 15.28
C ASP A 78 13.05 -5.54 13.99
N PRO A 79 14.34 -5.87 13.80
CA PRO A 79 14.82 -6.48 12.58
C PRO A 79 14.31 -7.91 12.42
N TRP A 80 14.00 -8.26 11.17
CA TRP A 80 13.60 -9.61 10.78
C TRP A 80 14.34 -10.02 9.50
N ASP A 81 14.31 -11.32 9.18
CA ASP A 81 14.96 -11.86 8.00
C ASP A 81 13.91 -12.27 6.95
N PRO A 82 13.72 -11.48 5.89
CA PRO A 82 12.78 -11.80 4.81
C PRO A 82 13.02 -13.18 4.19
N SER A 83 14.27 -13.64 4.10
CA SER A 83 14.61 -14.90 3.42
C SER A 83 14.03 -16.15 4.10
N ARG A 84 13.63 -16.03 5.37
CA ARG A 84 12.92 -17.08 6.12
C ARG A 84 11.47 -17.28 5.67
N PHE A 85 10.87 -16.27 5.03
CA PHE A 85 9.44 -16.24 4.73
C PHE A 85 9.12 -16.10 3.23
N MET A 86 10.03 -15.48 2.48
CA MET A 86 9.79 -15.05 1.10
C MET A 86 11.04 -15.21 0.24
N GLN A 87 10.83 -15.28 -1.07
CA GLN A 87 11.90 -15.40 -2.04
C GLN A 87 12.20 -14.03 -2.67
N GLN A 88 13.48 -13.64 -2.71
CA GLN A 88 13.88 -12.47 -3.48
C GLN A 88 13.82 -12.79 -4.98
N LEU A 89 13.21 -11.89 -5.74
CA LEU A 89 13.10 -11.99 -7.19
C LEU A 89 14.36 -11.43 -7.88
N PRO A 90 14.75 -11.97 -9.04
CA PRO A 90 15.89 -11.46 -9.80
C PRO A 90 15.60 -10.11 -10.45
N GLU A 91 14.33 -9.73 -10.63
CA GLU A 91 13.93 -8.47 -11.24
C GLU A 91 14.36 -7.27 -10.40
N GLU A 92 14.89 -6.28 -11.09
CA GLU A 92 15.32 -5.02 -10.53
C GLU A 92 14.77 -3.87 -11.39
N VAL A 93 14.38 -2.79 -10.71
CA VAL A 93 13.98 -1.52 -11.32
C VAL A 93 14.73 -0.38 -10.66
N THR A 94 14.75 0.77 -11.32
CA THR A 94 15.43 1.96 -10.81
C THR A 94 14.44 3.11 -10.70
N VAL A 95 14.57 3.93 -9.66
CA VAL A 95 13.93 5.24 -9.52
C VAL A 95 14.99 6.32 -9.32
N GLN A 96 14.67 7.56 -9.66
CA GLN A 96 15.55 8.70 -9.43
C GLN A 96 15.16 9.36 -8.11
N ILE A 97 16.10 9.44 -7.17
CA ILE A 97 15.93 10.09 -5.87
C ILE A 97 17.16 10.97 -5.63
N GLU A 98 16.96 12.27 -5.42
CA GLU A 98 18.03 13.26 -5.21
C GLU A 98 19.09 13.24 -6.33
N GLY A 99 18.64 13.01 -7.57
CA GLY A 99 19.50 12.88 -8.76
C GLY A 99 20.32 11.59 -8.83
N ARG A 100 20.15 10.67 -7.88
CA ARG A 100 20.79 9.34 -7.86
C ARG A 100 19.81 8.28 -8.38
N ASN A 101 20.36 7.31 -9.11
CA ASN A 101 19.65 6.08 -9.45
C ASN A 101 19.59 5.18 -8.21
N VAL A 102 18.40 4.95 -7.68
CA VAL A 102 18.14 4.01 -6.59
C VAL A 102 17.56 2.73 -7.16
N HIS A 103 18.28 1.63 -6.99
CA HIS A 103 17.92 0.28 -7.39
C HIS A 103 16.92 -0.31 -6.40
N ILE A 104 15.90 -1.00 -6.90
CA ILE A 104 14.85 -1.63 -6.11
C ILE A 104 14.68 -3.06 -6.58
N LYS A 105 14.76 -4.01 -5.64
CA LYS A 105 14.36 -5.41 -5.83
C LYS A 105 13.07 -5.69 -5.09
N ALA A 106 12.47 -6.84 -5.37
CA ALA A 106 11.25 -7.27 -4.70
C ALA A 106 11.43 -8.65 -4.05
N TRP A 107 10.85 -8.82 -2.88
CA TRP A 107 10.59 -10.12 -2.28
C TRP A 107 9.15 -10.55 -2.57
N LEU A 108 8.95 -11.83 -2.86
CA LEU A 108 7.63 -12.41 -3.14
C LEU A 108 7.19 -13.31 -1.98
N TYR A 109 6.07 -12.93 -1.36
CA TYR A 109 5.30 -13.79 -0.47
C TYR A 109 3.97 -14.12 -1.13
N THR A 110 3.50 -15.37 -1.06
CA THR A 110 2.18 -15.75 -1.59
C THR A 110 1.25 -16.11 -0.45
N VAL A 111 0.24 -15.28 -0.21
CA VAL A 111 -0.86 -15.61 0.70
C VAL A 111 -1.70 -16.68 0.04
N LYS A 112 -1.81 -17.85 0.69
CA LYS A 112 -2.62 -18.98 0.22
C LYS A 112 -3.86 -19.11 1.08
N SER A 113 -5.00 -19.21 0.42
CA SER A 113 -6.24 -19.57 1.05
C SER A 113 -6.32 -21.10 1.26
N PRO A 114 -6.86 -21.59 2.39
CA PRO A 114 -7.15 -23.01 2.59
C PRO A 114 -8.08 -23.61 1.53
N ILE A 115 -8.90 -22.79 0.87
CA ILE A 115 -9.84 -23.22 -0.20
C ILE A 115 -9.27 -23.09 -1.62
N GLY A 116 -7.96 -22.82 -1.75
CA GLY A 116 -7.21 -23.02 -3.00
C GLY A 116 -6.87 -21.76 -3.79
N GLY A 117 -7.35 -20.59 -3.39
CA GLY A 117 -6.95 -19.32 -4.00
C GLY A 117 -5.64 -18.75 -3.43
N SER A 118 -5.09 -17.75 -4.12
CA SER A 118 -3.84 -17.13 -3.68
C SER A 118 -3.66 -15.71 -4.18
N VAL A 119 -2.96 -14.90 -3.39
CA VAL A 119 -2.60 -13.52 -3.73
C VAL A 119 -1.09 -13.33 -3.52
N PRO A 120 -0.33 -12.95 -4.56
CA PRO A 120 1.07 -12.58 -4.41
C PRO A 120 1.19 -11.17 -3.79
N VAL A 121 2.14 -11.02 -2.87
CA VAL A 121 2.50 -9.78 -2.20
C VAL A 121 3.96 -9.51 -2.49
N TYR A 122 4.23 -8.36 -3.12
CA TYR A 122 5.57 -7.90 -3.48
C TYR A 122 6.05 -6.86 -2.48
N PHE A 123 7.17 -7.16 -1.82
CA PHE A 123 7.81 -6.27 -0.85
C PHE A 123 9.01 -5.62 -1.51
N LEU A 124 8.94 -4.31 -1.75
CA LEU A 124 10.01 -3.54 -2.37
C LEU A 124 11.12 -3.28 -1.35
N ASP A 125 12.36 -3.44 -1.81
CA ASP A 125 13.57 -3.37 -1.00
C ASP A 125 14.64 -2.55 -1.72
N THR A 126 15.15 -1.52 -1.05
CA THR A 126 16.27 -0.70 -1.54
C THR A 126 17.61 -1.12 -0.96
N ASP A 127 17.66 -2.07 -0.02
CA ASP A 127 18.92 -2.66 0.45
C ASP A 127 19.44 -3.66 -0.59
N VAL A 128 19.95 -3.06 -1.67
CA VAL A 128 20.42 -3.69 -2.90
C VAL A 128 21.86 -3.24 -3.15
N GLU A 129 22.69 -4.17 -3.59
CA GLU A 129 24.06 -3.86 -4.00
C GLU A 129 24.07 -2.81 -5.12
N GLY A 130 24.99 -1.85 -5.06
CA GLY A 130 25.02 -0.69 -5.97
C GLY A 130 24.36 0.58 -5.41
N ASN A 131 23.38 0.46 -4.50
CA ASN A 131 22.84 1.62 -3.80
C ASN A 131 23.82 2.16 -2.76
N SER A 132 23.79 3.49 -2.56
CA SER A 132 24.52 4.14 -1.47
C SER A 132 24.00 3.68 -0.10
N PRO A 133 24.81 3.75 0.98
CA PRO A 133 24.35 3.36 2.32
C PRO A 133 23.07 4.08 2.77
N GLU A 134 22.89 5.34 2.39
CA GLU A 134 21.69 6.12 2.70
C GLU A 134 20.47 5.60 1.92
N ASP A 135 20.63 5.31 0.63
CA ASP A 135 19.51 4.86 -0.21
C ASP A 135 19.07 3.42 0.16
N ARG A 136 19.98 2.59 0.68
CA ARG A 136 19.65 1.26 1.23
C ARG A 136 18.74 1.33 2.44
N GLU A 137 18.81 2.41 3.20
CA GLU A 137 18.02 2.57 4.43
C GLU A 137 16.59 3.05 4.17
N ILE A 138 16.22 3.45 2.94
CA ILE A 138 14.87 3.95 2.60
C ILE A 138 13.77 2.93 3.00
N THR A 139 14.03 1.63 2.91
CA THR A 139 13.08 0.56 3.28
C THR A 139 13.40 -0.11 4.61
N SER A 140 14.10 0.57 5.52
CA SER A 140 14.46 0.03 6.84
C SER A 140 13.30 0.09 7.83
N PHE A 141 12.78 1.28 8.12
CA PHE A 141 11.75 1.49 9.14
C PHE A 141 10.40 1.82 8.52
N LEU A 142 9.33 1.23 9.06
CA LEU A 142 7.96 1.63 8.77
C LEU A 142 7.64 2.94 9.50
N TYR A 143 7.20 3.98 8.78
CA TYR A 143 6.89 5.31 9.36
C TYR A 143 8.05 5.96 10.16
N GLY A 144 9.30 5.59 9.87
CA GLY A 144 10.46 6.17 10.53
C GLY A 144 10.92 7.51 9.94
N GLY A 145 11.99 8.05 10.50
CA GLY A 145 12.72 9.19 9.93
C GLY A 145 11.96 10.52 9.97
N ASP A 146 12.30 11.39 9.03
CA ASP A 146 11.74 12.74 8.85
C ASP A 146 10.90 12.83 7.57
N GLU A 147 10.41 14.03 7.22
CA GLU A 147 9.66 14.26 5.98
C GLU A 147 10.45 13.82 4.73
N ARG A 148 11.78 13.97 4.74
CA ARG A 148 12.66 13.57 3.62
C ARG A 148 12.74 12.06 3.48
N TYR A 149 12.88 11.33 4.59
CA TYR A 149 12.81 9.88 4.58
C TYR A 149 11.44 9.41 4.10
N ARG A 150 10.36 10.05 4.59
CA ARG A 150 8.98 9.70 4.23
C ARG A 150 8.70 9.83 2.73
N ILE A 151 9.06 10.95 2.11
CA ILE A 151 8.84 11.14 0.67
C ILE A 151 9.67 10.14 -0.17
N LYS A 152 10.90 9.77 0.27
CA LYS A 152 11.69 8.71 -0.39
C LYS A 152 10.95 7.36 -0.36
N GLN A 153 10.33 7.00 0.77
CA GLN A 153 9.51 5.79 0.88
C GLN A 153 8.33 5.79 -0.08
N GLU A 154 7.60 6.90 -0.16
CA GLU A 154 6.44 7.02 -1.05
C GLU A 154 6.83 6.95 -2.52
N ILE A 155 8.02 7.47 -2.90
CA ILE A 155 8.58 7.32 -4.25
C ILE A 155 8.85 5.85 -4.56
N VAL A 156 9.52 5.14 -3.65
CA VAL A 156 9.80 3.70 -3.81
C VAL A 156 8.50 2.91 -3.90
N LEU A 157 7.54 3.14 -3.00
CA LEU A 157 6.26 2.45 -2.99
C LEU A 157 5.45 2.72 -4.26
N GLY A 158 5.26 4.00 -4.60
CA GLY A 158 4.40 4.39 -5.71
C GLY A 158 5.06 4.17 -7.08
N ILE A 159 6.15 4.89 -7.36
CA ILE A 159 6.84 4.86 -8.65
C ILE A 159 7.57 3.52 -8.82
N GLY A 160 8.35 3.12 -7.82
CA GLY A 160 9.09 1.86 -7.84
C GLY A 160 8.16 0.65 -7.96
N GLY A 161 7.04 0.65 -7.24
CA GLY A 161 6.06 -0.42 -7.30
C GLY A 161 5.38 -0.57 -8.66
N VAL A 162 4.98 0.53 -9.32
CA VAL A 162 4.43 0.48 -10.69
C VAL A 162 5.45 -0.12 -11.66
N ARG A 163 6.70 0.37 -11.63
CA ARG A 163 7.78 -0.14 -12.48
C ARG A 163 8.07 -1.61 -12.21
N MET A 164 8.04 -2.05 -10.94
CA MET A 164 8.27 -3.44 -10.57
C MET A 164 7.19 -4.36 -11.13
N LEU A 165 5.91 -3.99 -11.02
CA LEU A 165 4.81 -4.77 -11.60
C LEU A 165 4.95 -4.91 -13.12
N GLU A 166 5.39 -3.85 -13.82
CA GLU A 166 5.67 -3.89 -15.26
C GLU A 166 6.86 -4.79 -15.61
N LYS A 167 7.94 -4.70 -14.83
CA LYS A 167 9.13 -5.54 -15.00
C LYS A 167 8.79 -7.02 -14.86
N LEU A 168 7.88 -7.34 -13.93
CA LEU A 168 7.30 -8.67 -13.71
C LEU A 168 6.22 -9.05 -14.73
N ARG A 169 5.92 -8.18 -15.70
CA ARG A 169 4.92 -8.38 -16.77
C ARG A 169 3.51 -8.66 -16.23
N ILE A 170 3.16 -8.01 -15.12
CA ILE A 170 1.83 -8.10 -14.53
C ILE A 170 0.92 -7.09 -15.24
N ASP A 171 -0.11 -7.59 -15.92
CA ASP A 171 -1.12 -6.76 -16.59
C ASP A 171 -2.10 -6.20 -15.54
N VAL A 172 -1.89 -4.95 -15.13
CA VAL A 172 -2.71 -4.27 -14.13
C VAL A 172 -3.79 -3.43 -14.79
N ARG A 173 -5.06 -3.68 -14.42
CA ARG A 173 -6.20 -2.88 -14.88
C ARG A 173 -6.57 -1.76 -13.91
N LYS A 174 -6.47 -2.04 -12.61
CA LYS A 174 -6.83 -1.10 -11.54
C LYS A 174 -5.74 -1.02 -10.50
N TYR A 175 -5.41 0.18 -10.09
CA TYR A 175 -4.49 0.48 -8.99
C TYR A 175 -5.31 0.97 -7.81
N HIS A 176 -5.22 0.29 -6.68
CA HIS A 176 -5.92 0.65 -5.46
C HIS A 176 -4.92 1.18 -4.45
N MET A 177 -5.01 2.47 -4.15
CA MET A 177 -4.23 3.17 -3.14
C MET A 177 -4.92 3.05 -1.78
N ASN A 178 -4.29 2.33 -0.86
CA ASN A 178 -4.71 2.24 0.54
C ASN A 178 -4.05 3.36 1.35
N GLU A 179 -4.75 4.50 1.46
CA GLU A 179 -4.23 5.80 1.94
C GLU A 179 -3.24 6.48 0.97
N GLY A 180 -3.01 7.79 1.19
CA GLY A 180 -2.22 8.66 0.30
C GLY A 180 -0.74 8.31 0.15
N HIS A 181 -0.21 7.40 0.97
CA HIS A 181 1.21 7.03 0.97
C HIS A 181 1.72 6.44 -0.34
N SER A 182 0.82 6.01 -1.22
CA SER A 182 1.15 5.41 -2.52
C SER A 182 0.78 6.31 -3.71
N SER A 183 0.35 7.56 -3.47
CA SER A 183 -0.18 8.47 -4.50
C SER A 183 0.80 8.79 -5.62
N PHE A 184 2.12 8.66 -5.39
CA PHE A 184 3.10 8.80 -6.46
C PHE A 184 2.97 7.75 -7.57
N LEU A 185 2.30 6.61 -7.33
CA LEU A 185 1.97 5.66 -8.39
C LEU A 185 1.17 6.34 -9.51
N ALA A 186 0.29 7.28 -9.16
CA ALA A 186 -0.54 7.99 -10.12
C ALA A 186 0.31 8.96 -10.99
N LEU A 187 1.42 9.48 -10.47
CA LEU A 187 2.36 10.27 -11.28
C LEU A 187 3.09 9.42 -12.33
N GLU A 188 3.54 8.21 -11.97
CA GLU A 188 4.15 7.30 -12.94
C GLU A 188 3.12 6.93 -14.03
N LEU A 189 1.87 6.65 -13.65
CA LEU A 189 0.79 6.39 -14.61
C LEU A 189 0.50 7.59 -15.52
N LEU A 190 0.49 8.82 -14.98
CA LEU A 190 0.33 10.05 -15.79
C LEU A 190 1.42 10.14 -16.84
N ARG A 191 2.67 9.94 -16.45
CA ARG A 191 3.83 10.01 -17.34
C ARG A 191 3.75 8.96 -18.45
N LYS A 192 3.34 7.74 -18.11
CA LYS A 192 3.10 6.65 -19.07
C LYS A 192 1.92 6.88 -20.01
N HIS A 193 1.01 7.78 -19.66
CA HIS A 193 -0.19 8.09 -20.42
C HIS A 193 -0.22 9.54 -20.89
N GLU A 194 0.95 10.13 -21.16
CA GLU A 194 1.08 11.44 -21.81
C GLU A 194 0.30 12.54 -21.07
N MET A 195 0.34 12.52 -19.74
CA MET A 195 -0.38 13.45 -18.85
C MET A 195 -1.91 13.39 -18.97
N ASN A 196 -2.48 12.31 -19.52
CA ASN A 196 -3.93 12.13 -19.60
C ASN A 196 -4.54 11.80 -18.23
N VAL A 197 -5.02 12.84 -17.54
CA VAL A 197 -5.63 12.75 -16.22
C VAL A 197 -6.84 11.82 -16.19
N ASP A 198 -7.75 11.92 -17.17
CA ASP A 198 -8.96 11.11 -17.20
C ASP A 198 -8.66 9.61 -17.33
N LYS A 199 -7.65 9.26 -18.13
CA LYS A 199 -7.20 7.87 -18.27
C LYS A 199 -6.64 7.34 -16.95
N VAL A 200 -5.82 8.14 -16.25
CA VAL A 200 -5.25 7.74 -14.95
C VAL A 200 -6.33 7.64 -13.88
N ARG A 201 -7.26 8.61 -13.80
CA ARG A 201 -8.43 8.53 -12.91
C ARG A 201 -9.18 7.23 -13.13
N ASN A 202 -9.42 6.86 -14.38
CA ASN A 202 -10.09 5.61 -14.74
C ASN A 202 -9.31 4.35 -14.35
N MET A 203 -8.02 4.43 -14.05
CA MET A 203 -7.21 3.30 -13.59
C MET A 203 -7.10 3.24 -12.06
N CYS A 204 -7.35 4.34 -11.35
CA CYS A 204 -7.08 4.46 -9.93
C CYS A 204 -8.34 4.40 -9.05
N ILE A 205 -8.18 3.76 -7.90
CA ILE A 205 -9.12 3.66 -6.78
C ILE A 205 -8.38 4.17 -5.53
N PHE A 206 -9.05 5.00 -4.74
CA PHE A 206 -8.46 5.56 -3.52
C PHE A 206 -9.34 5.28 -2.30
N THR A 207 -8.74 4.72 -1.25
CA THR A 207 -9.36 4.60 0.07
C THR A 207 -8.67 5.54 1.05
N THR A 208 -9.46 6.39 1.72
CA THR A 208 -8.99 7.26 2.81
C THR A 208 -9.42 6.68 4.16
N HIS A 209 -8.52 6.70 5.14
CA HIS A 209 -8.72 6.21 6.52
C HIS A 209 -8.65 7.32 7.55
N THR A 210 -8.10 8.46 7.15
CA THR A 210 -7.74 9.55 8.02
C THR A 210 -8.93 10.49 8.22
N PRO A 211 -9.43 10.68 9.46
CA PRO A 211 -10.58 11.54 9.73
C PRO A 211 -10.20 12.99 10.09
N VAL A 212 -8.91 13.35 10.04
CA VAL A 212 -8.40 14.67 10.45
C VAL A 212 -7.32 15.18 9.51
N GLU A 213 -7.35 16.49 9.21
CA GLU A 213 -6.46 17.07 8.20
C GLU A 213 -4.96 16.88 8.51
N ALA A 214 -4.61 16.92 9.81
CA ALA A 214 -3.23 16.77 10.28
C ALA A 214 -2.63 15.36 10.05
N GLY A 215 -3.46 14.35 9.76
CA GLY A 215 -2.99 12.99 9.49
C GLY A 215 -2.63 12.73 8.03
N HIS A 216 -2.87 13.69 7.12
CA HIS A 216 -2.52 13.53 5.71
C HIS A 216 -1.10 13.99 5.44
N ASP A 217 -0.30 13.11 4.81
CA ASP A 217 1.07 13.43 4.39
C ASP A 217 1.07 14.65 3.44
N LYS A 218 1.84 15.68 3.83
CA LYS A 218 2.04 16.92 3.07
C LYS A 218 3.53 17.20 2.98
N PHE A 219 4.05 17.49 1.79
CA PHE A 219 5.47 17.82 1.60
C PHE A 219 5.63 19.25 1.06
N SER A 220 6.66 19.96 1.52
CA SER A 220 7.00 21.25 0.90
C SER A 220 7.45 21.04 -0.54
N TYR A 221 7.09 21.95 -1.45
CA TYR A 221 7.50 21.79 -2.86
C TYR A 221 9.02 21.86 -3.06
N ASN A 222 9.74 22.57 -2.19
CA ASN A 222 11.20 22.56 -2.19
C ASN A 222 11.74 21.14 -1.92
N LEU A 223 11.22 20.47 -0.88
CA LEU A 223 11.58 19.08 -0.59
C LEU A 223 11.23 18.15 -1.75
N VAL A 224 10.05 18.30 -2.34
CA VAL A 224 9.63 17.50 -3.50
C VAL A 224 10.61 17.70 -4.66
N GLN A 225 10.98 18.94 -4.99
CA GLN A 225 11.91 19.22 -6.08
C GLN A 225 13.32 18.69 -5.80
N GLU A 226 13.79 18.77 -4.56
CA GLU A 226 15.10 18.24 -4.16
C GLU A 226 15.14 16.70 -4.23
N VAL A 227 14.07 16.02 -3.81
CA VAL A 227 14.05 14.55 -3.72
C VAL A 227 13.57 13.90 -5.01
N LEU A 228 12.43 14.31 -5.55
CA LEU A 228 11.82 13.71 -6.75
C LEU A 228 12.36 14.33 -8.05
N GLY A 229 12.89 15.55 -8.00
CA GLY A 229 13.23 16.33 -9.18
C GLY A 229 11.99 16.76 -9.96
N GLU A 230 12.19 17.15 -11.22
CA GLU A 230 11.09 17.51 -12.13
C GLU A 230 10.53 16.25 -12.82
N PHE A 231 9.79 15.43 -12.07
CA PHE A 231 9.23 14.18 -12.59
C PHE A 231 8.05 14.37 -13.56
N ILE A 232 7.26 15.42 -13.33
CA ILE A 232 6.22 15.95 -14.22
C ILE A 232 6.28 17.48 -14.16
N PRO A 233 5.68 18.23 -15.12
CA PRO A 233 5.68 19.68 -15.07
C PRO A 233 5.15 20.20 -13.73
N PHE A 234 5.90 21.10 -13.09
CA PHE A 234 5.61 21.56 -11.72
C PHE A 234 4.22 22.21 -11.58
N SER A 235 3.75 22.89 -12.61
CA SER A 235 2.40 23.48 -12.66
C SER A 235 1.30 22.43 -12.58
N VAL A 236 1.49 21.28 -13.23
CA VAL A 236 0.57 20.13 -13.20
C VAL A 236 0.60 19.47 -11.83
N LEU A 237 1.79 19.31 -11.24
CA LEU A 237 1.91 18.75 -9.89
C LEU A 237 1.16 19.63 -8.87
N ARG A 238 1.31 20.96 -8.93
CA ARG A 238 0.60 21.89 -8.04
C ARG A 238 -0.92 21.87 -8.24
N SER A 239 -1.40 21.75 -9.47
CA SER A 239 -2.85 21.71 -9.73
C SER A 239 -3.48 20.42 -9.20
N LEU A 240 -2.75 19.30 -9.21
CA LEU A 240 -3.22 18.01 -8.72
C LEU A 240 -3.00 17.80 -7.21
N GLY A 241 -1.89 18.30 -6.68
CA GLY A 241 -1.42 18.05 -5.32
C GLY A 241 -1.76 19.14 -4.30
N GLY A 242 -2.24 20.31 -4.74
CA GLY A 242 -2.54 21.47 -3.90
C GLY A 242 -1.53 22.60 -4.07
N HIS A 243 -1.97 23.85 -3.87
CA HIS A 243 -1.13 25.00 -4.20
C HIS A 243 0.05 25.18 -3.23
N ASP A 244 -0.14 25.10 -1.91
CA ASP A 244 0.93 25.50 -0.95
C ASP A 244 1.95 24.39 -0.69
N ARG A 245 1.47 23.17 -0.47
CA ARG A 245 2.26 21.95 -0.24
C ARG A 245 1.71 20.84 -1.13
N LEU A 246 2.55 19.87 -1.47
CA LEU A 246 2.09 18.64 -2.09
C LEU A 246 1.35 17.81 -1.03
N ASN A 247 0.02 17.78 -1.09
CA ASN A 247 -0.83 16.95 -0.26
C ASN A 247 -1.10 15.63 -0.98
N MET A 248 -0.63 14.53 -0.39
CA MET A 248 -0.71 13.21 -1.01
C MET A 248 -2.14 12.68 -1.11
N THR A 249 -3.04 13.13 -0.22
CA THR A 249 -4.47 12.81 -0.30
C THR A 249 -5.14 13.59 -1.43
N LEU A 250 -4.86 14.89 -1.60
CA LEU A 250 -5.37 15.65 -2.75
C LEU A 250 -4.87 15.07 -4.07
N LEU A 251 -3.61 14.64 -4.12
CA LEU A 251 -3.06 13.99 -5.30
C LEU A 251 -3.83 12.70 -5.66
N ALA A 252 -4.10 11.83 -4.68
CA ALA A 252 -4.89 10.62 -4.90
C ALA A 252 -6.34 10.92 -5.29
N LEU A 253 -6.99 11.88 -4.61
CA LEU A 253 -8.37 12.29 -4.88
C LEU A 253 -8.53 12.83 -6.31
N ASN A 254 -7.59 13.68 -6.76
CA ASN A 254 -7.64 14.25 -8.11
C ASN A 254 -7.33 13.23 -9.22
N LEU A 255 -6.60 12.17 -8.90
CA LEU A 255 -6.16 11.14 -9.85
C LEU A 255 -6.87 9.80 -9.68
N SER A 256 -7.99 9.74 -8.96
CA SER A 256 -8.81 8.53 -8.81
C SER A 256 -10.25 8.77 -9.26
N ASN A 257 -10.85 7.73 -9.86
CA ASN A 257 -12.27 7.79 -10.24
C ASN A 257 -13.19 7.26 -9.14
N TYR A 258 -12.74 6.25 -8.38
CA TYR A 258 -13.51 5.72 -7.26
C TYR A 258 -12.82 6.07 -5.95
N ILE A 259 -13.52 6.75 -5.07
CA ILE A 259 -13.04 7.19 -3.76
C ILE A 259 -13.96 6.63 -2.69
N ASN A 260 -13.39 6.03 -1.64
CA ASN A 260 -14.18 5.57 -0.52
C ASN A 260 -13.53 5.88 0.84
N GLY A 261 -14.39 6.14 1.81
CA GLY A 261 -14.06 6.01 3.23
C GLY A 261 -14.37 4.60 3.74
N VAL A 262 -14.06 4.39 5.02
CA VAL A 262 -14.04 3.06 5.66
C VAL A 262 -15.23 2.74 6.56
N ALA A 263 -16.18 3.67 6.65
CA ALA A 263 -17.44 3.53 7.37
C ALA A 263 -18.42 4.61 6.90
N LYS A 264 -19.72 4.42 7.15
CA LYS A 264 -20.74 5.44 6.82
C LYS A 264 -20.46 6.80 7.48
N ARG A 265 -20.05 6.79 8.75
CA ARG A 265 -19.68 8.03 9.47
C ARG A 265 -18.38 8.61 8.94
N HIS A 266 -17.41 7.76 8.60
CA HIS A 266 -16.15 8.22 8.01
C HIS A 266 -16.38 8.92 6.67
N LYS A 267 -17.26 8.36 5.82
CA LYS A 267 -17.69 9.02 4.58
C LYS A 267 -18.14 10.48 4.84
N MET A 268 -19.03 10.69 5.81
CA MET A 268 -19.54 12.03 6.12
C MET A 268 -18.42 13.00 6.52
N ILE A 269 -17.51 12.56 7.40
CA ILE A 269 -16.35 13.34 7.83
C ILE A 269 -15.41 13.65 6.64
N SER A 270 -15.18 12.68 5.76
CA SER A 270 -14.36 12.88 4.57
C SER A 270 -15.00 13.85 3.57
N GLU A 271 -16.32 13.80 3.39
CA GLU A 271 -17.06 14.76 2.54
C GLU A 271 -17.02 16.18 3.13
N GLU A 272 -17.03 16.33 4.46
CA GLU A 272 -16.83 17.62 5.11
C GLU A 272 -15.41 18.18 4.88
N MET A 273 -14.38 17.33 4.92
CA MET A 273 -12.99 17.74 4.64
C MET A 273 -12.74 18.00 3.15
N PHE A 274 -13.39 17.24 2.27
CA PHE A 274 -13.17 17.25 0.83
C PHE A 274 -14.52 17.38 0.06
N PRO A 275 -15.20 18.53 0.17
CA PRO A 275 -16.59 18.70 -0.29
C PRO A 275 -16.79 18.59 -1.81
N SER A 276 -15.72 18.70 -2.59
CA SER A 276 -15.76 18.62 -4.06
C SER A 276 -15.69 17.19 -4.60
N TYR A 277 -15.62 16.17 -3.75
CA TYR A 277 -15.40 14.78 -4.16
C TYR A 277 -16.57 13.90 -3.74
N GLU A 278 -17.02 13.03 -4.65
CA GLU A 278 -17.99 11.99 -4.32
C GLU A 278 -17.26 10.85 -3.58
N ILE A 279 -17.62 10.66 -2.31
CA ILE A 279 -17.00 9.64 -1.45
C ILE A 279 -18.03 8.55 -1.14
N HIS A 280 -17.67 7.30 -1.43
CA HIS A 280 -18.46 6.13 -1.06
C HIS A 280 -18.09 5.62 0.33
N ALA A 281 -18.93 4.77 0.91
CA ALA A 281 -18.65 4.10 2.18
C ALA A 281 -18.51 2.60 1.96
N ILE A 282 -17.31 2.06 2.20
CA ILE A 282 -17.06 0.62 2.28
C ILE A 282 -16.68 0.32 3.72
N THR A 283 -17.61 -0.27 4.48
CA THR A 283 -17.36 -0.56 5.91
C THR A 283 -16.27 -1.61 6.04
N ASN A 284 -15.21 -1.30 6.79
CA ASN A 284 -14.14 -2.24 7.10
C ASN A 284 -14.67 -3.54 7.70
N ARG A 285 -13.97 -4.64 7.40
CA ARG A 285 -14.23 -5.97 7.95
C ARG A 285 -12.91 -6.67 8.27
N ILE A 286 -13.02 -7.74 9.02
CA ILE A 286 -11.92 -8.63 9.37
C ILE A 286 -12.08 -9.97 8.66
N HIS A 287 -10.98 -10.69 8.46
CA HIS A 287 -11.01 -12.05 7.92
C HIS A 287 -11.46 -13.04 9.00
N SER A 288 -12.74 -13.45 8.96
CA SER A 288 -13.41 -14.25 10.00
C SER A 288 -12.60 -15.47 10.42
N TYR A 289 -12.06 -16.23 9.46
CA TYR A 289 -11.26 -17.41 9.73
C TYR A 289 -9.93 -17.10 10.44
N THR A 290 -9.27 -15.97 10.14
CA THR A 290 -8.00 -15.61 10.81
C THR A 290 -8.24 -15.28 12.28
N TRP A 291 -9.29 -14.50 12.56
CA TRP A 291 -9.49 -13.88 13.88
C TRP A 291 -10.36 -14.71 14.83
N THR A 292 -10.92 -15.83 14.37
CA THR A 292 -11.65 -16.77 15.24
C THR A 292 -10.66 -17.72 15.92
N CYS A 293 -10.75 -17.83 17.25
CA CYS A 293 -9.87 -18.72 18.00
C CYS A 293 -10.21 -20.19 17.76
N GLU A 294 -9.21 -21.05 17.95
CA GLU A 294 -9.23 -22.46 17.57
C GLU A 294 -10.34 -23.28 18.26
N SER A 295 -10.73 -22.92 19.49
CA SER A 295 -11.86 -23.56 20.17
C SER A 295 -13.21 -23.24 19.51
N PHE A 296 -13.40 -22.01 19.03
CA PHE A 296 -14.61 -21.60 18.34
C PHE A 296 -14.65 -22.08 16.90
N LYS A 297 -13.51 -22.16 16.21
CA LYS A 297 -13.41 -22.80 14.88
C LYS A 297 -14.00 -24.20 14.90
N ARG A 298 -13.54 -25.06 15.82
CA ARG A 298 -14.08 -26.42 15.98
C ARG A 298 -15.57 -26.46 16.30
N LEU A 299 -16.07 -25.49 17.07
CA LEU A 299 -17.49 -25.38 17.38
C LEU A 299 -18.29 -25.03 16.12
N TYR A 300 -17.83 -24.04 15.36
CA TYR A 300 -18.49 -23.58 14.14
C TYR A 300 -18.39 -24.60 13.02
N ASP A 301 -17.26 -25.28 12.85
CA ASP A 301 -17.12 -26.37 11.88
C ASP A 301 -18.14 -27.50 12.14
N LYS A 302 -18.49 -27.72 13.42
CA LYS A 302 -19.47 -28.74 13.81
C LYS A 302 -20.92 -28.29 13.60
N TYR A 303 -21.24 -27.03 13.89
CA TYR A 303 -22.64 -26.58 14.00
C TYR A 303 -23.06 -25.51 12.98
N LEU A 304 -22.11 -24.83 12.32
CA LEU A 304 -22.31 -23.73 11.38
C LEU A 304 -21.41 -23.92 10.14
N PRO A 305 -21.65 -24.95 9.31
CA PRO A 305 -20.86 -25.15 8.10
C PRO A 305 -20.95 -23.91 7.20
N GLY A 306 -19.80 -23.42 6.74
CA GLY A 306 -19.71 -22.23 5.87
C GLY A 306 -19.35 -20.92 6.57
N TRP A 307 -19.34 -20.87 7.91
CA TRP A 307 -19.05 -19.67 8.72
C TRP A 307 -17.75 -18.91 8.32
N ALA A 308 -16.77 -19.64 7.79
CA ALA A 308 -15.49 -19.09 7.38
C ALA A 308 -15.60 -18.23 6.10
N HIS A 309 -16.57 -18.50 5.22
CA HIS A 309 -16.72 -17.85 3.92
C HIS A 309 -18.03 -17.08 3.77
N GLU A 310 -19.08 -17.51 4.48
CA GLU A 310 -20.39 -16.88 4.56
C GLU A 310 -20.68 -16.59 6.04
N PRO A 311 -20.09 -15.53 6.61
CA PRO A 311 -20.17 -15.24 8.04
C PRO A 311 -21.51 -14.58 8.47
N GLU A 312 -22.41 -14.28 7.53
CA GLU A 312 -23.78 -13.81 7.78
C GLU A 312 -24.72 -14.89 8.35
#